data_AF-A0A959CT89-F1
#
_entry.id   AF-A0A959CT89-F1
#
_cell.length_a   1.000
_cell.length_b   1.000
_cell.length_c   1.000
_cell.angle_alpha   90.00
_cell.angle_beta   90.00
_cell.angle_gamma   90.00
#
_symmetry.space_group_name_H-M   'P 1'
#
loop_
_entity.id
_entity.type
_entity.pdbx_description
1 polymer ?
#
loop_
_entity_poly.entity_id
_entity_poly.type
_entity_poly.pdbx_seq_one_letter_code
_entity_poly.pdbx_strand_id
1 'polypeptide(L)'
;WVDERNIGTAVSRLDRIVEIQKLLIQQIRVMESMTPLDFLDFRNYLFPASGFQSFQFRKVEVLLGLKSGQRLTYNEAPYTAVFTDEQRSELEKLESGHTLFEVVEAWLERTPFLEFRGFRFLEYYRSAVHKMLDRERAAIESTDYLSPEKKKMRLQMLGSTGTYFQSVLDPEAHRQMRREGKLQLSYKASIAALLINLYRDEPILQMPFNLLMRLMDMDEMLTTWRYRHSQMVLRMLGRKVGTGGSSGYDYLHATAVKHHIFKDLHNISTLLIPRSELPELPGELREELGFHYSKKE
;
A
#
# COMPACT_ATOMS: atom_id res chain seq x y z
N TRP A 1 -12.15 -3.25 19.53
CA TRP A 1 -11.00 -2.72 20.27
C TRP A 1 -9.83 -3.66 20.08
N VAL A 2 -8.65 -3.15 19.71
CA VAL A 2 -7.41 -3.95 19.65
C VAL A 2 -6.64 -3.63 20.90
N ASP A 3 -6.35 -4.65 21.71
CA ASP A 3 -5.43 -4.51 22.84
C ASP A 3 -4.01 -4.29 22.30
N GLU A 4 -3.40 -3.16 22.65
CA GLU A 4 -2.11 -2.70 22.12
C GLU A 4 -0.98 -3.72 22.34
N ARG A 5 -1.09 -4.56 23.37
CA ARG A 5 -0.17 -5.67 23.64
C ARG A 5 -0.07 -6.65 22.46
N ASN A 6 -1.10 -6.71 21.62
CA ASN A 6 -1.15 -7.60 20.46
C ASN A 6 -0.55 -6.97 19.18
N ILE A 7 -0.27 -5.67 19.15
CA ILE A 7 0.33 -5.02 17.96
C ILE A 7 1.71 -5.60 17.69
N GLY A 8 2.53 -5.84 18.73
CA GLY A 8 3.82 -6.52 18.58
C GLY A 8 3.72 -7.90 17.94
N THR A 9 2.73 -8.69 18.36
CA THR A 9 2.46 -9.99 17.76
C THR A 9 2.02 -9.87 16.30
N ALA A 10 1.17 -8.89 15.96
CA ALA A 10 0.74 -8.63 14.59
C ALA A 10 1.93 -8.26 13.70
N VAL A 11 2.78 -7.34 14.16
CA VAL A 11 4.02 -6.94 13.46
C VAL A 11 4.93 -8.13 13.23
N SER A 12 5.20 -8.94 14.26
CA SER A 12 6.05 -10.14 14.13
C SER A 12 5.48 -11.18 13.14
N ARG A 13 4.15 -11.34 13.08
CA ARG A 13 3.51 -12.25 12.13
C ARG A 13 3.53 -11.72 10.70
N LEU A 14 3.37 -10.42 10.49
CA LEU A 14 3.54 -9.81 9.17
C LEU A 14 4.99 -9.90 8.70
N ASP A 15 5.95 -9.68 9.59
CA ASP A 15 7.38 -9.85 9.30
C ASP A 15 7.69 -11.28 8.84
N ARG A 16 7.10 -12.28 9.51
CA ARG A 16 7.17 -13.68 9.06
C ARG A 16 6.58 -13.88 7.66
N ILE A 17 5.44 -13.25 7.34
CA ILE A 17 4.84 -13.32 6.00
C ILE A 17 5.80 -12.74 4.95
N VAL A 18 6.42 -11.59 5.25
CA VAL A 18 7.41 -10.94 4.38
C VAL A 18 8.60 -11.87 4.13
N GLU A 19 9.15 -12.52 5.16
CA GLU A 19 10.25 -13.48 5.01
C GLU A 19 9.86 -14.71 4.17
N ILE A 20 8.65 -15.23 4.35
CA ILE A 20 8.12 -16.31 3.50
C ILE A 20 8.03 -15.85 2.05
N GLN A 21 7.49 -14.65 1.78
CA GLN A 21 7.37 -14.12 0.42
C GLN A 21 8.74 -13.90 -0.24
N LYS A 22 9.75 -13.42 0.51
CA LYS A 22 11.13 -13.33 0.02
C LYS A 22 11.66 -14.69 -0.44
N LEU A 23 11.40 -15.75 0.33
CA LEU A 23 11.76 -17.12 -0.05
C LEU A 23 11.01 -17.58 -1.30
N LEU A 24 9.69 -17.32 -1.39
CA LEU A 24 8.88 -17.65 -2.58
C LEU A 24 9.40 -16.97 -3.85
N ILE A 25 9.88 -15.72 -3.74
CA ILE A 25 10.50 -15.01 -4.86
C ILE A 25 11.82 -15.68 -5.27
N GLN A 26 12.65 -16.08 -4.31
CA GLN A 26 13.91 -16.77 -4.60
C GLN A 26 13.69 -18.14 -5.25
N GLN A 27 12.63 -18.86 -4.88
CA GLN A 27 12.29 -20.16 -5.47
C GLN A 27 12.04 -20.11 -6.99
N ILE A 28 11.65 -18.96 -7.54
CA ILE A 28 11.52 -18.77 -9.00
C ILE A 28 12.83 -19.11 -9.72
N ARG A 29 13.99 -18.84 -9.11
CA ARG A 29 15.30 -19.15 -9.69
C ARG A 29 15.52 -20.65 -9.92
N VAL A 30 14.91 -21.49 -9.08
CA VAL A 30 14.99 -22.95 -9.24
C VAL A 30 14.31 -23.35 -10.55
N MET A 31 13.12 -22.79 -10.82
CA MET A 31 12.40 -23.03 -12.08
C MET A 31 13.13 -22.43 -13.29
N GLU A 32 13.81 -21.30 -13.12
CA GLU A 32 14.63 -20.64 -14.16
C GLU A 32 15.91 -21.40 -14.54
N SER A 33 16.24 -22.49 -13.84
CA SER A 33 17.32 -23.41 -14.22
C SER A 33 16.94 -24.34 -15.39
N MET A 34 15.64 -24.54 -15.61
CA MET A 34 15.11 -25.29 -16.75
C MET A 34 15.19 -24.44 -18.02
N THR A 35 15.57 -25.05 -19.15
CA THR A 35 15.57 -24.32 -20.43
C THR A 35 14.17 -24.27 -21.03
N PRO A 36 13.86 -23.26 -21.87
CA PRO A 36 12.57 -23.21 -22.56
C PRO A 36 12.32 -24.43 -23.47
N LEU A 37 13.36 -25.05 -24.02
CA LEU A 37 13.22 -26.24 -24.87
C LEU A 37 12.80 -27.45 -24.02
N ASP A 38 13.46 -27.69 -22.89
CA ASP A 38 13.09 -28.78 -21.96
C ASP A 38 11.66 -28.60 -21.44
N PHE A 39 11.23 -27.35 -21.20
CA PHE A 39 9.85 -27.07 -20.80
C PHE A 39 8.82 -27.44 -21.89
N LEU A 40 9.16 -27.24 -23.18
CA LEU A 40 8.26 -27.56 -24.28
C LEU A 40 8.03 -29.07 -24.43
N ASP A 41 9.02 -29.90 -24.07
CA ASP A 41 8.94 -31.36 -24.18
C ASP A 41 7.82 -31.97 -23.32
N PHE A 42 7.44 -31.31 -22.22
CA PHE A 42 6.37 -31.80 -21.34
C PHE A 42 5.21 -30.84 -21.13
N ARG A 43 5.23 -29.63 -21.71
CA ARG A 43 4.16 -28.62 -21.54
C ARG A 43 2.77 -29.15 -21.92
N ASN A 44 2.69 -30.02 -22.92
CA ASN A 44 1.43 -30.61 -23.38
C ASN A 44 0.73 -31.45 -22.29
N TYR A 45 1.45 -32.08 -21.38
CA TYR A 45 0.88 -32.83 -20.26
C TYR A 45 0.24 -31.94 -19.19
N LEU A 46 0.55 -30.64 -19.19
CA LEU A 46 0.00 -29.67 -18.24
C LEU A 46 -1.32 -29.06 -18.72
N PHE A 47 -1.70 -29.21 -19.98
CA PHE A 47 -2.98 -28.67 -20.47
C PHE A 47 -4.15 -29.50 -19.93
N PRO A 48 -5.26 -28.88 -19.44
CA PRO A 48 -5.59 -27.45 -19.43
C PRO A 48 -5.24 -26.72 -18.11
N ALA A 49 -4.41 -27.31 -17.26
CA ALA A 49 -4.09 -26.75 -15.96
C ALA A 49 -3.36 -25.40 -16.06
N SER A 50 -3.65 -24.52 -15.11
CA SER A 50 -3.08 -23.17 -15.05
C SER A 50 -2.98 -22.67 -13.62
N GLY A 51 -2.05 -21.73 -13.38
CA GLY A 51 -1.96 -20.97 -12.13
C GLY A 51 -3.24 -20.21 -11.77
N PHE A 52 -4.15 -20.00 -12.72
CA PHE A 52 -5.50 -19.48 -12.41
C PHE A 52 -6.26 -20.34 -11.40
N GLN A 53 -6.01 -21.65 -11.39
CA GLN A 53 -6.64 -22.64 -10.49
C GLN A 53 -5.96 -22.73 -9.12
N SER A 54 -4.99 -21.86 -8.81
CA SER A 54 -4.36 -21.83 -7.49
C SER A 54 -5.32 -21.23 -6.45
N PHE A 55 -6.09 -22.12 -5.81
CA PHE A 55 -7.12 -21.73 -4.84
C PHE A 55 -6.56 -20.95 -3.65
N GLN A 56 -5.44 -21.41 -3.07
CA GLN A 56 -4.80 -20.72 -1.95
C GLN A 56 -4.32 -19.32 -2.33
N PHE A 57 -3.80 -19.13 -3.56
CA PHE A 57 -3.39 -17.81 -4.02
C PHE A 57 -4.58 -16.85 -4.07
N ARG A 58 -5.75 -17.32 -4.52
CA ARG A 58 -6.98 -16.51 -4.51
C ARG A 58 -7.47 -16.22 -3.10
N LYS A 59 -7.41 -17.18 -2.18
CA LYS A 59 -7.72 -16.95 -0.76
C LYS A 59 -6.85 -15.86 -0.15
N VAL A 60 -5.54 -15.89 -0.41
CA VAL A 60 -4.61 -14.85 0.08
C VAL A 60 -5.01 -13.48 -0.47
N GLU A 61 -5.24 -13.36 -1.78
CA GLU A 61 -5.66 -12.08 -2.38
C GLU A 61 -6.97 -11.55 -1.78
N VAL A 62 -7.98 -12.41 -1.60
CA VAL A 62 -9.26 -12.03 -1.00
C VAL A 62 -9.08 -11.59 0.45
N LEU A 63 -8.38 -12.38 1.26
CA LEU A 63 -8.11 -12.07 2.66
C LEU A 63 -7.34 -10.77 2.86
N LEU A 64 -6.44 -10.43 1.94
CA LEU A 64 -5.71 -9.16 1.99
C LEU A 64 -6.61 -7.96 1.69
N GLY A 65 -7.58 -8.10 0.78
CA GLY A 65 -8.50 -7.03 0.41
C GLY A 65 -8.72 -6.83 -1.09
N LEU A 66 -8.21 -7.72 -1.96
CA LEU A 66 -8.38 -7.60 -3.41
C LEU A 66 -9.77 -8.09 -3.84
N LYS A 67 -10.72 -7.15 -3.92
CA LYS A 67 -12.13 -7.41 -4.28
C LYS A 67 -12.29 -7.71 -5.77
N SER A 68 -13.38 -8.41 -6.11
CA SER A 68 -13.72 -8.81 -7.48
C SER A 68 -13.67 -7.65 -8.48
N GLY A 69 -14.26 -6.49 -8.15
CA GLY A 69 -14.30 -5.31 -9.02
C GLY A 69 -12.94 -4.66 -9.30
N GLN A 70 -11.91 -4.93 -8.48
CA GLN A 70 -10.57 -4.39 -8.67
C GLN A 70 -9.69 -5.28 -9.56
N ARG A 71 -10.12 -6.52 -9.82
CA ARG A 71 -9.33 -7.50 -10.56
C ARG A 71 -9.23 -7.15 -12.05
N LEU A 72 -8.22 -7.72 -12.70
CA LEU A 72 -8.21 -7.79 -14.17
C LEU A 72 -8.96 -9.06 -14.53
N THR A 73 -10.04 -8.90 -15.28
CA THR A 73 -10.79 -10.03 -15.83
C THR A 73 -10.03 -10.61 -17.02
N TYR A 74 -10.24 -11.89 -17.23
CA TYR A 74 -9.73 -12.61 -18.39
C TYR A 74 -10.92 -13.34 -19.04
N ASN A 75 -11.06 -13.23 -20.36
CA ASN A 75 -12.23 -13.71 -21.11
C ASN A 75 -13.58 -13.24 -20.57
N GLU A 76 -13.63 -12.04 -19.98
CA GLU A 76 -14.84 -11.49 -19.34
C GLU A 76 -15.44 -12.39 -18.24
N ALA A 77 -14.70 -13.42 -17.81
CA ALA A 77 -15.10 -14.34 -16.77
C ALA A 77 -14.59 -13.86 -15.40
N PRO A 78 -15.35 -14.10 -14.33
CA PRO A 78 -14.87 -13.84 -12.99
C PRO A 78 -13.68 -14.75 -12.66
N TYR A 79 -12.79 -14.31 -11.78
CA TYR A 79 -11.64 -15.10 -11.35
C TYR A 79 -12.05 -16.44 -10.69
N THR A 80 -13.30 -16.53 -10.24
CA THR A 80 -13.90 -17.70 -9.60
C THR A 80 -14.38 -18.77 -10.59
N ALA A 81 -14.41 -18.49 -11.89
CA ALA A 81 -14.98 -19.37 -12.90
C ALA A 81 -14.27 -20.73 -13.02
N VAL A 82 -13.00 -20.79 -12.62
CA VAL A 82 -12.17 -22.01 -12.70
C VAL A 82 -12.31 -22.95 -11.50
N PHE A 83 -13.10 -22.58 -10.49
CA PHE A 83 -13.25 -23.34 -9.25
C PHE A 83 -14.58 -24.06 -9.15
N THR A 84 -14.64 -25.09 -8.29
CA THR A 84 -15.86 -25.82 -7.96
C THR A 84 -16.85 -24.96 -7.19
N ASP A 85 -18.14 -25.36 -7.13
CA ASP A 85 -19.15 -24.64 -6.36
C ASP A 85 -18.79 -24.49 -4.87
N GLU A 86 -18.17 -25.50 -4.29
CA GLU A 86 -17.71 -25.47 -2.90
C GLU A 86 -16.61 -24.41 -2.70
N GLN A 87 -15.61 -24.39 -3.58
CA GLN A 87 -14.53 -23.40 -3.55
C GLN A 87 -15.04 -21.98 -3.83
N ARG A 88 -16.01 -21.82 -4.74
CA ARG A 88 -16.68 -20.53 -4.99
C ARG A 88 -17.39 -20.04 -3.75
N SER A 89 -18.19 -20.89 -3.10
CA SER A 89 -18.88 -20.55 -1.86
C SER A 89 -17.91 -20.16 -0.75
N GLU A 90 -16.76 -20.83 -0.65
CA GLU A 90 -15.72 -20.45 0.31
C GLU A 90 -15.10 -19.07 0.00
N LEU A 91 -14.78 -18.79 -1.26
CA LEU A 91 -14.25 -17.48 -1.67
C LEU A 91 -15.27 -16.36 -1.45
N GLU A 92 -16.55 -16.60 -1.75
CA GLU A 92 -17.64 -15.67 -1.48
C GLU A 92 -17.77 -15.38 0.02
N LYS A 93 -17.69 -16.42 0.87
CA LYS A 93 -17.67 -16.24 2.33
C LYS A 93 -16.49 -15.39 2.78
N LEU A 94 -15.29 -15.66 2.26
CA LEU A 94 -14.08 -14.88 2.58
C LEU A 94 -14.20 -13.43 2.11
N GLU A 95 -14.75 -13.20 0.92
CA GLU A 95 -14.93 -11.86 0.34
C GLU A 95 -16.05 -11.07 1.05
N SER A 96 -17.04 -11.75 1.63
CA SER A 96 -18.08 -11.14 2.47
C SER A 96 -17.63 -10.87 3.92
N GLY A 97 -16.55 -11.52 4.36
CA GLY A 97 -15.95 -11.30 5.66
C GLY A 97 -15.09 -10.05 5.73
N HIS A 98 -14.50 -9.79 6.90
CA HIS A 98 -13.56 -8.68 7.06
C HIS A 98 -12.17 -9.04 6.49
N THR A 99 -11.73 -8.25 5.53
CA THR A 99 -10.38 -8.34 4.95
C THR A 99 -9.33 -7.66 5.85
N LEU A 100 -8.05 -7.98 5.64
CA LEU A 100 -6.94 -7.33 6.34
C LEU A 100 -6.95 -5.82 6.10
N PHE A 101 -7.23 -5.39 4.87
CA PHE A 101 -7.40 -3.97 4.53
C PHE A 101 -8.48 -3.31 5.40
N GLU A 102 -9.69 -3.90 5.47
CA GLU A 102 -10.82 -3.31 6.20
C GLU A 102 -10.59 -3.27 7.72
N VAL A 103 -9.96 -4.31 8.31
CA VAL A 103 -9.66 -4.28 9.75
C VAL A 103 -8.56 -3.28 10.10
N VAL A 104 -7.59 -3.06 9.20
CA VAL A 104 -6.55 -2.02 9.35
C VAL A 104 -7.16 -0.63 9.18
N GLU A 105 -8.00 -0.42 8.16
CA GLU A 105 -8.73 0.84 7.95
C GLU A 105 -9.54 1.19 9.21
N ALA A 106 -10.38 0.26 9.69
CA ALA A 106 -11.17 0.47 10.89
C ALA A 106 -10.30 0.73 12.13
N TRP A 107 -9.10 0.13 12.23
CA TRP A 107 -8.16 0.39 13.31
C TRP A 107 -7.55 1.79 13.24
N LEU A 108 -7.13 2.24 12.06
CA LEU A 108 -6.65 3.61 11.82
C LEU A 108 -7.72 4.66 12.14
N GLU A 109 -8.99 4.41 11.81
CA GLU A 109 -10.09 5.32 12.14
C GLU A 109 -10.29 5.52 13.65
N ARG A 110 -9.75 4.64 14.49
CA ARG A 110 -9.83 4.74 15.95
C ARG A 110 -8.62 5.40 16.59
N THR A 111 -7.63 5.85 15.81
CA THR A 111 -6.45 6.55 16.36
C THR A 111 -6.91 7.78 17.16
N PRO A 112 -6.62 7.84 18.47
CA PRO A 112 -7.24 8.83 19.38
C PRO A 112 -6.64 10.24 19.24
N PHE A 113 -5.46 10.37 18.62
CA PHE A 113 -4.66 11.59 18.63
C PHE A 113 -4.96 12.58 17.51
N LEU A 114 -5.98 12.31 16.68
CA LEU A 114 -6.39 13.23 15.62
C LEU A 114 -6.99 14.53 16.21
N GLU A 115 -7.70 14.39 17.33
CA GLU A 115 -8.26 15.48 18.12
C GLU A 115 -8.00 15.21 19.61
N PHE A 116 -7.32 16.13 20.31
CA PHE A 116 -6.98 15.94 21.72
C PHE A 116 -7.03 17.26 22.49
N ARG A 117 -7.97 17.42 23.44
CA ARG A 117 -8.08 18.61 24.33
C ARG A 117 -7.92 19.96 23.58
N GLY A 118 -8.52 20.09 22.40
CA GLY A 118 -8.43 21.30 21.56
C GLY A 118 -7.31 21.29 20.52
N PHE A 119 -6.35 20.37 20.60
CA PHE A 119 -5.44 20.06 19.50
C PHE A 119 -6.22 19.41 18.36
N ARG A 120 -6.02 19.91 17.13
CA ARG A 120 -6.59 19.38 15.90
C ARG A 120 -5.47 19.17 14.89
N PHE A 121 -5.04 17.92 14.73
CA PHE A 121 -3.85 17.59 13.93
C PHE A 121 -3.85 18.27 12.55
N LEU A 122 -4.98 18.25 11.84
CA LEU A 122 -5.09 18.83 10.50
C LEU A 122 -4.92 20.34 10.44
N GLU A 123 -5.27 21.09 11.47
CA GLU A 123 -5.09 22.56 11.49
C GLU A 123 -3.60 22.89 11.58
N TYR A 124 -2.89 22.22 12.48
CA TYR A 124 -1.44 22.34 12.64
C TYR A 124 -0.69 21.86 11.39
N TYR A 125 -1.09 20.71 10.85
CA TYR A 125 -0.50 20.17 9.63
C TYR A 125 -0.74 21.10 8.42
N ARG A 126 -1.93 21.68 8.26
CA ARG A 126 -2.21 22.68 7.21
C ARG A 126 -1.29 23.89 7.31
N SER A 127 -1.10 24.42 8.52
CA SER A 127 -0.20 25.56 8.76
C SER A 127 1.25 25.20 8.39
N ALA A 128 1.72 24.02 8.78
CA ALA A 128 3.05 23.52 8.44
C ALA A 128 3.25 23.35 6.92
N VAL A 129 2.26 22.78 6.21
CA VAL A 129 2.29 22.66 4.75
C VAL A 129 2.36 24.03 4.08
N HIS A 130 1.54 25.01 4.52
CA HIS A 130 1.62 26.37 3.97
C HIS A 130 2.99 27.00 4.18
N LYS A 131 3.52 26.93 5.41
CA LYS A 131 4.85 27.46 5.74
C LYS A 131 5.96 26.80 4.92
N MET A 132 5.90 25.49 4.71
CA MET A 132 6.83 24.76 3.86
C MET A 132 6.78 25.24 2.40
N LEU A 133 5.57 25.33 1.83
CA LEU A 133 5.37 25.77 0.45
C LEU A 133 5.80 27.23 0.25
N ASP A 134 5.54 28.10 1.22
CA ASP A 134 5.96 29.51 1.17
C ASP A 134 7.48 29.65 1.26
N ARG A 135 8.14 28.86 2.11
CA ARG A 135 9.61 28.80 2.18
C ARG A 135 10.22 28.30 0.87
N GLU A 136 9.64 27.26 0.27
CA GLU A 136 10.11 26.73 -1.00
C GLU A 136 9.92 27.75 -2.13
N ARG A 137 8.78 28.45 -2.18
CA ARG A 137 8.54 29.55 -3.11
C ARG A 137 9.59 30.65 -2.95
N ALA A 138 9.81 31.13 -1.74
CA ALA A 138 10.79 32.18 -1.46
C ALA A 138 12.22 31.74 -1.86
N ALA A 139 12.59 30.48 -1.65
CA ALA A 139 13.88 29.93 -2.07
C ALA A 139 14.02 29.87 -3.60
N ILE A 140 12.95 29.52 -4.34
CA ILE A 140 12.94 29.53 -5.81
C ILE A 140 13.04 30.95 -6.35
N GLU A 141 12.39 31.92 -5.71
CA GLU A 141 12.39 33.32 -6.15
C GLU A 141 13.74 33.99 -5.89
N SER A 142 14.33 33.76 -4.71
CA SER A 142 15.56 34.41 -4.25
C SER A 142 16.86 33.82 -4.82
N THR A 143 16.84 32.62 -5.42
CA THR A 143 18.07 32.00 -5.93
C THR A 143 18.59 32.67 -7.21
N ASP A 144 19.88 33.02 -7.25
CA ASP A 144 20.53 33.56 -8.45
C ASP A 144 20.97 32.48 -9.44
N TYR A 145 20.89 31.20 -9.04
CA TYR A 145 21.37 30.07 -9.83
C TYR A 145 20.37 29.56 -10.89
N LEU A 146 19.14 30.09 -10.90
CA LEU A 146 18.09 29.67 -11.83
C LEU A 146 17.73 30.80 -12.80
N SER A 147 17.64 30.46 -14.09
CA SER A 147 17.09 31.38 -15.10
C SER A 147 15.62 31.68 -14.82
N PRO A 148 15.07 32.79 -15.32
CA PRO A 148 13.66 33.14 -15.15
C PRO A 148 12.70 32.03 -15.62
N GLU A 149 13.01 31.34 -16.71
CA GLU A 149 12.21 30.22 -17.23
C GLU A 149 12.22 29.03 -16.27
N LYS A 150 13.38 28.69 -15.69
CA LYS A 150 13.50 27.61 -14.71
C LYS A 150 12.78 27.95 -13.40
N LYS A 151 12.82 29.20 -12.96
CA LYS A 151 12.04 29.67 -11.80
C LYS A 151 10.54 29.50 -12.05
N LYS A 152 10.05 29.95 -13.21
CA LYS A 152 8.64 29.80 -13.61
C LYS A 152 8.20 28.33 -13.63
N MET A 153 9.01 27.45 -14.21
CA MET A 153 8.73 26.01 -14.25
C MET A 153 8.63 25.41 -12.83
N ARG A 154 9.57 25.75 -11.93
CA ARG A 154 9.54 25.26 -10.55
C ARG A 154 8.33 25.78 -9.76
N LEU A 155 7.96 27.05 -9.94
CA LEU A 155 6.77 27.61 -9.31
C LEU A 155 5.49 26.91 -9.78
N GLN A 156 5.41 26.54 -11.06
CA GLN A 156 4.30 25.75 -11.59
C GLN A 156 4.26 24.33 -10.98
N MET A 157 5.42 23.67 -10.87
CA MET A 157 5.52 22.36 -10.20
C MET A 157 5.10 22.45 -8.74
N LEU A 158 5.52 23.48 -8.01
CA LEU A 158 5.11 23.71 -6.61
C LEU A 158 3.59 23.84 -6.46
N GLY A 159 2.93 24.53 -7.39
CA GLY A 159 1.47 24.60 -7.45
C GLY A 159 0.82 23.23 -7.64
N SER A 160 1.41 22.38 -8.49
CA SER A 160 0.95 20.99 -8.66
C SER A 160 1.21 20.12 -7.41
N THR A 161 2.31 20.35 -6.67
CA THR A 161 2.59 19.68 -5.40
C THR A 161 1.49 19.95 -4.37
N GLY A 162 0.95 21.16 -4.35
CA GLY A 162 -0.20 21.53 -3.51
C GLY A 162 -1.43 20.63 -3.71
N THR A 163 -1.60 20.05 -4.90
CA THR A 163 -2.74 19.15 -5.18
C THR A 163 -2.66 17.83 -4.43
N TYR A 164 -1.46 17.32 -4.14
CA TYR A 164 -1.30 16.09 -3.35
C TYR A 164 -1.79 16.28 -1.92
N PHE A 165 -1.46 17.43 -1.31
CA PHE A 165 -1.90 17.77 0.05
C PHE A 165 -3.42 17.94 0.16
N GLN A 166 -4.10 18.32 -0.92
CA GLN A 166 -5.57 18.43 -0.91
C GLN A 166 -6.27 17.10 -0.57
N SER A 167 -5.63 15.96 -0.86
CA SER A 167 -6.17 14.63 -0.50
C SER A 167 -6.38 14.42 1.01
N VAL A 168 -5.70 15.19 1.86
CA VAL A 168 -5.84 15.17 3.33
C VAL A 168 -6.30 16.50 3.92
N LEU A 169 -6.18 17.60 3.17
CA LEU A 169 -6.59 18.94 3.61
C LEU A 169 -8.04 19.27 3.22
N ASP A 170 -8.63 18.57 2.25
CA ASP A 170 -10.02 18.75 1.82
C ASP A 170 -10.78 17.41 1.79
N PRO A 171 -11.78 17.22 2.67
CA PRO A 171 -12.62 16.03 2.67
C PRO A 171 -13.35 15.75 1.35
N GLU A 172 -13.76 16.77 0.57
CA GLU A 172 -14.44 16.54 -0.72
C GLU A 172 -13.44 16.11 -1.79
N ALA A 173 -12.26 16.72 -1.85
CA ALA A 173 -11.17 16.27 -2.73
C ALA A 173 -10.83 14.80 -2.45
N HIS A 174 -10.73 14.41 -1.18
CA HIS A 174 -10.53 13.02 -0.79
C HIS A 174 -11.66 12.10 -1.29
N ARG A 175 -12.93 12.47 -1.06
CA ARG A 175 -14.09 11.70 -1.55
C ARG A 175 -14.07 11.54 -3.07
N GLN A 176 -13.71 12.60 -3.80
CA GLN A 176 -13.59 12.56 -5.25
C GLN A 176 -12.50 11.58 -5.69
N MET A 177 -11.31 11.62 -5.07
CA MET A 177 -10.23 10.68 -5.36
C MET A 177 -10.61 9.22 -5.05
N ARG A 178 -11.41 8.96 -4.02
CA ARG A 178 -11.97 7.63 -3.76
C ARG A 178 -12.95 7.18 -4.85
N ARG A 179 -13.86 8.06 -5.30
CA ARG A 179 -14.80 7.76 -6.41
C ARG A 179 -14.05 7.42 -7.71
N GLU A 180 -12.93 8.09 -7.95
CA GLU A 180 -12.05 7.85 -9.11
C GLU A 180 -11.15 6.61 -8.95
N GLY A 181 -11.20 5.91 -7.80
CA GLY A 181 -10.36 4.74 -7.51
C GLY A 181 -8.87 5.07 -7.31
N LYS A 182 -8.53 6.35 -7.10
CA LYS A 182 -7.16 6.80 -6.83
C LYS A 182 -6.75 6.57 -5.37
N LEU A 183 -7.72 6.57 -4.46
CA LEU A 183 -7.58 6.25 -3.04
C LEU A 183 -8.58 5.16 -2.65
N GLN A 184 -8.20 4.34 -1.69
CA GLN A 184 -9.01 3.27 -1.11
C GLN A 184 -9.36 3.54 0.36
N LEU A 185 -8.39 3.99 1.17
CA LEU A 185 -8.57 4.30 2.59
C LEU A 185 -9.61 5.40 2.79
N SER A 186 -10.32 5.32 3.91
CA SER A 186 -11.19 6.39 4.38
C SER A 186 -10.39 7.65 4.71
N TYR A 187 -11.08 8.79 4.74
CA TYR A 187 -10.46 10.07 5.05
C TYR A 187 -9.80 10.04 6.42
N LYS A 188 -10.50 9.54 7.43
CA LYS A 188 -10.00 9.46 8.80
C LYS A 188 -8.83 8.49 8.92
N ALA A 189 -8.88 7.34 8.25
CA ALA A 189 -7.78 6.38 8.22
C ALA A 189 -6.52 6.96 7.55
N SER A 190 -6.68 7.73 6.47
CA SER A 190 -5.59 8.39 5.75
C SER A 190 -4.87 9.41 6.64
N ILE A 191 -5.63 10.21 7.39
CA ILE A 191 -5.08 11.20 8.32
C ILE A 191 -4.37 10.51 9.49
N ALA A 192 -4.96 9.44 10.04
CA ALA A 192 -4.33 8.67 11.11
C ALA A 192 -3.01 8.04 10.67
N ALA A 193 -2.97 7.45 9.47
CA ALA A 193 -1.76 6.88 8.92
C ALA A 193 -0.68 7.95 8.68
N LEU A 194 -1.08 9.16 8.24
CA LEU A 194 -0.20 10.31 8.13
C LEU A 194 0.36 10.74 9.49
N LEU A 195 -0.48 10.87 10.52
CA LEU A 195 -0.06 11.20 11.88
C LEU A 195 0.96 10.19 12.42
N ILE A 196 0.68 8.89 12.26
CA ILE A 196 1.59 7.81 12.67
C ILE A 196 2.96 7.93 11.96
N ASN A 197 2.98 8.27 10.67
CA ASN A 197 4.23 8.41 9.93
C ASN A 197 5.03 9.65 10.35
N LEU A 198 4.37 10.80 10.57
CA LEU A 198 5.03 12.05 10.94
C LEU A 198 5.60 12.01 12.36
N TYR A 199 4.91 11.35 13.29
CA TYR A 199 5.29 11.27 14.72
C TYR A 199 5.73 9.87 15.14
N ARG A 200 6.25 9.08 14.20
CA ARG A 200 6.71 7.69 14.41
C ARG A 200 7.75 7.49 15.52
N ASP A 201 8.43 8.54 15.94
CA ASP A 201 9.44 8.48 17.00
C ASP A 201 8.83 8.55 18.40
N GLU A 202 7.58 9.01 18.51
CA GLU A 202 6.83 9.01 19.77
C GLU A 202 6.57 7.55 20.19
N PRO A 203 6.86 7.17 21.46
CA PRO A 203 6.90 5.77 21.88
C PRO A 203 5.64 4.94 21.54
N ILE A 204 4.45 5.49 21.77
CA ILE A 204 3.18 4.79 21.45
C ILE A 204 2.99 4.59 19.94
N LEU A 205 3.58 5.43 19.09
CA LEU A 205 3.42 5.37 17.64
C LEU A 205 4.45 4.49 16.94
N GLN A 206 5.50 4.04 17.62
CA GLN A 206 6.54 3.18 17.03
C GLN A 206 5.98 1.86 16.51
N MET A 207 5.15 1.18 17.30
CA MET A 207 4.54 -0.10 16.92
C MET A 207 3.46 0.04 15.84
N PRO A 208 2.54 1.03 15.92
CA PRO A 208 1.68 1.43 14.81
C PRO A 208 2.46 1.70 13.51
N PHE A 209 3.57 2.44 13.58
CA PHE A 209 4.41 2.72 12.42
C PHE A 209 4.98 1.42 11.83
N ASN A 210 5.57 0.55 12.66
CA ASN A 210 6.09 -0.74 12.21
C ASN A 210 5.02 -1.62 11.58
N LEU A 211 3.78 -1.59 12.08
CA LEU A 211 2.65 -2.29 11.47
C LEU A 211 2.39 -1.79 10.05
N LEU A 212 2.34 -0.47 9.84
CA LEU A 212 2.16 0.11 8.50
C LEU A 212 3.31 -0.24 7.56
N MET A 213 4.55 -0.22 8.04
CA MET A 213 5.71 -0.61 7.24
C MET A 213 5.61 -2.07 6.79
N ARG A 214 5.29 -3.01 7.70
CA ARG A 214 5.16 -4.43 7.35
C ARG A 214 4.02 -4.72 6.38
N LEU A 215 2.93 -3.95 6.42
CA LEU A 215 1.85 -4.05 5.44
C LEU A 215 2.31 -3.62 4.04
N MET A 216 3.07 -2.53 3.94
CA MET A 216 3.68 -2.11 2.68
C MET A 216 4.69 -3.14 2.17
N ASP A 217 5.60 -3.62 3.02
CA ASP A 217 6.59 -4.64 2.66
C ASP A 217 5.92 -5.91 2.10
N MET A 218 4.81 -6.34 2.71
CA MET A 218 4.05 -7.51 2.27
C MET A 218 3.39 -7.30 0.89
N ASP A 219 2.84 -6.11 0.62
CA ASP A 219 2.24 -5.77 -0.68
C ASP A 219 3.31 -5.65 -1.78
N GLU A 220 4.47 -5.06 -1.44
CA GLU A 220 5.65 -4.98 -2.30
C GLU A 220 6.19 -6.36 -2.66
N MET A 221 6.31 -7.27 -1.68
CA MET A 221 6.78 -8.63 -1.94
C MET A 221 5.79 -9.42 -2.78
N LEU A 222 4.47 -9.28 -2.56
CA LEU A 222 3.48 -9.90 -3.43
C LEU A 222 3.56 -9.38 -4.87
N THR A 223 3.72 -8.06 -5.03
CA THR A 223 3.92 -7.42 -6.34
C THR A 223 5.21 -7.91 -7.02
N THR A 224 6.30 -7.98 -6.26
CA THR A 224 7.60 -8.46 -6.73
C THR A 224 7.49 -9.90 -7.20
N TRP A 225 6.78 -10.76 -6.47
CA TRP A 225 6.50 -12.12 -6.89
C TRP A 225 5.74 -12.18 -8.21
N ARG A 226 4.66 -11.38 -8.38
CA ARG A 226 3.91 -11.32 -9.65
C ARG A 226 4.79 -10.90 -10.81
N TYR A 227 5.61 -9.87 -10.60
CA TYR A 227 6.53 -9.38 -11.62
C TYR A 227 7.59 -10.43 -11.98
N ARG A 228 8.27 -11.03 -11.00
CA ARG A 228 9.27 -12.09 -11.23
C ARG A 228 8.66 -13.32 -11.91
N HIS A 229 7.44 -13.70 -11.52
CA HIS A 229 6.69 -14.75 -12.19
C HIS A 229 6.40 -14.39 -13.65
N SER A 230 5.98 -13.14 -13.95
CA SER A 230 5.77 -12.70 -15.33
C SER A 230 7.06 -12.77 -16.17
N GLN A 231 8.21 -12.39 -15.62
CA GLN A 231 9.50 -12.46 -16.31
C GLN A 231 9.93 -13.91 -16.59
N MET A 232 9.76 -14.81 -15.62
CA MET A 232 9.99 -16.24 -15.83
C MET A 232 9.08 -16.78 -16.95
N VAL A 233 7.79 -16.42 -16.95
CA VAL A 233 6.86 -16.83 -18.00
C VAL A 233 7.25 -16.28 -19.37
N LEU A 234 7.70 -15.02 -19.47
CA LEU A 234 8.23 -14.45 -20.71
C LEU A 234 9.44 -15.22 -21.22
N ARG A 235 10.34 -15.66 -20.33
CA ARG A 235 11.49 -16.49 -20.70
C ARG A 235 11.07 -17.87 -21.21
N MET A 236 10.07 -18.50 -20.57
CA MET A 236 9.62 -19.86 -20.92
C MET A 236 8.72 -19.92 -22.15
N LEU A 237 7.86 -18.92 -22.35
CA LEU A 237 6.80 -18.93 -23.37
C LEU A 237 6.93 -17.81 -24.41
N GLY A 238 7.80 -16.82 -24.20
CA GLY A 238 7.80 -15.61 -25.02
C GLY A 238 6.42 -14.93 -24.97
N ARG A 239 5.89 -14.62 -26.15
CA ARG A 239 4.54 -14.06 -26.33
C ARG A 239 3.46 -15.11 -26.64
N LYS A 240 3.75 -16.40 -26.45
CA LYS A 240 2.76 -17.46 -26.66
C LYS A 240 1.66 -17.36 -25.61
N VAL A 241 0.45 -17.70 -26.03
CA VAL A 241 -0.73 -17.81 -25.15
C VAL A 241 -0.49 -18.87 -24.07
N GLY A 242 -0.88 -18.57 -22.83
CA GLY A 242 -0.76 -19.48 -21.70
C GLY A 242 -1.66 -20.70 -21.82
N THR A 243 -1.39 -21.78 -21.08
CA THR A 243 -2.26 -22.98 -21.06
C THR A 243 -3.67 -22.70 -20.54
N GLY A 244 -3.82 -21.70 -19.66
CA GLY A 244 -5.12 -21.18 -19.21
C GLY A 244 -5.76 -20.16 -20.15
N GLY A 245 -5.20 -19.95 -21.34
CA GLY A 245 -5.73 -19.10 -22.41
C GLY A 245 -5.38 -17.61 -22.35
N SER A 246 -4.83 -17.09 -21.25
CA SER A 246 -4.45 -15.66 -21.18
C SER A 246 -3.39 -15.30 -22.21
N SER A 247 -3.23 -13.99 -22.46
CA SER A 247 -2.09 -13.42 -23.21
C SER A 247 -0.72 -13.73 -22.59
N GLY A 248 -0.67 -14.54 -21.52
CA GLY A 248 0.53 -15.03 -20.88
C GLY A 248 1.19 -13.90 -20.12
N TYR A 249 2.33 -13.44 -20.66
CA TYR A 249 3.15 -12.40 -20.06
C TYR A 249 2.38 -11.10 -19.81
N ASP A 250 1.68 -10.57 -20.81
CA ASP A 250 1.08 -9.23 -20.73
C ASP A 250 0.01 -9.15 -19.64
N TYR A 251 -0.85 -10.17 -19.53
CA TYR A 251 -1.83 -10.27 -18.44
C TYR A 251 -1.12 -10.30 -17.07
N LEU A 252 -0.12 -11.17 -16.90
CA LEU A 252 0.59 -11.32 -15.63
C LEU A 252 1.31 -10.03 -15.22
N HIS A 253 1.97 -9.38 -16.17
CA HIS A 253 2.63 -8.10 -15.96
C HIS A 253 1.62 -7.02 -15.53
N ALA A 254 0.47 -6.94 -16.20
CA ALA A 254 -0.59 -6.00 -15.83
C ALA A 254 -1.16 -6.26 -14.41
N THR A 255 -1.22 -7.52 -13.95
CA THR A 255 -1.61 -7.80 -12.57
C THR A 255 -0.63 -7.25 -11.54
N ALA A 256 0.68 -7.26 -11.83
CA ALA A 256 1.69 -6.70 -10.95
C ALA A 256 1.54 -5.17 -10.80
N VAL A 257 1.06 -4.48 -11.84
CA VAL A 257 0.85 -3.02 -11.81
C VAL A 257 -0.49 -2.63 -11.18
N LYS A 258 -1.54 -3.43 -11.38
CA LYS A 258 -2.90 -3.07 -10.94
C LYS A 258 -3.21 -3.49 -9.49
N HIS A 259 -2.75 -4.68 -9.06
CA HIS A 259 -3.24 -5.32 -7.83
C HIS A 259 -2.47 -4.93 -6.57
N HIS A 260 -2.30 -3.63 -6.34
CA HIS A 260 -1.79 -3.08 -5.08
C HIS A 260 -2.93 -2.85 -4.09
N ILE A 261 -2.85 -3.49 -2.93
CA ILE A 261 -3.91 -3.47 -1.91
C ILE A 261 -3.68 -2.34 -0.92
N PHE A 262 -2.43 -2.10 -0.52
CA PHE A 262 -2.05 -1.09 0.46
C PHE A 262 -1.41 0.15 -0.21
N LYS A 263 -1.78 0.42 -1.48
CA LYS A 263 -1.27 1.55 -2.30
C LYS A 263 -1.29 2.88 -1.56
N ASP A 264 -2.34 3.15 -0.79
CA ASP A 264 -2.51 4.42 -0.09
C ASP A 264 -1.46 4.64 0.99
N LEU A 265 -0.95 3.56 1.62
CA LEU A 265 0.16 3.67 2.57
C LEU A 265 1.44 4.14 1.89
N HIS A 266 1.71 3.68 0.65
CA HIS A 266 2.85 4.20 -0.13
C HIS A 266 2.69 5.69 -0.45
N ASN A 267 1.46 6.12 -0.76
CA ASN A 267 1.17 7.52 -1.11
C ASN A 267 1.36 8.49 0.07
N ILE A 268 1.41 8.01 1.32
CA ILE A 268 1.71 8.84 2.50
C ILE A 268 3.08 9.51 2.36
N SER A 269 4.04 8.87 1.68
CA SER A 269 5.37 9.44 1.43
C SER A 269 5.30 10.80 0.72
N THR A 270 4.33 10.98 -0.17
CA THR A 270 4.07 12.25 -0.89
C THR A 270 3.55 13.35 0.04
N LEU A 271 2.97 12.97 1.17
CA LEU A 271 2.39 13.86 2.17
C LEU A 271 3.37 14.16 3.32
N LEU A 272 4.58 13.62 3.31
CA LEU A 272 5.54 13.91 4.36
C LEU A 272 6.09 15.33 4.18
N ILE A 273 6.25 16.01 5.31
CA ILE A 273 6.90 17.32 5.39
C ILE A 273 8.22 17.20 6.16
N PRO A 274 9.18 18.12 5.95
CA PRO A 274 10.45 18.11 6.68
C PRO A 274 10.21 18.17 8.19
N ARG A 275 11.06 17.47 8.96
CA ARG A 275 11.02 17.50 10.44
C ARG A 275 11.10 18.92 11.01
N SER A 276 11.79 19.82 10.34
CA SER A 276 11.90 21.24 10.72
C SER A 276 10.58 22.04 10.60
N GLU A 277 9.60 21.50 9.87
CA GLU A 277 8.26 22.09 9.72
C GLU A 277 7.19 21.32 10.49
N LEU A 278 7.52 20.16 11.07
CA LEU A 278 6.58 19.39 11.87
C LEU A 278 6.06 20.27 13.01
N PRO A 279 4.73 20.35 13.18
CA PRO A 279 4.17 21.02 14.34
C PRO A 279 4.68 20.40 15.64
N GLU A 280 5.05 21.24 16.60
CA GLU A 280 5.32 20.74 17.94
C GLU A 280 4.02 20.24 18.57
N LEU A 281 4.05 19.01 19.06
CA LEU A 281 2.93 18.45 19.82
C LEU A 281 2.79 19.21 21.15
N PRO A 282 1.55 19.54 21.57
CA PRO A 282 1.30 20.06 22.91
C PRO A 282 1.90 19.15 23.98
N GLY A 283 2.43 19.74 25.06
CA GLY A 283 3.10 18.99 26.14
C GLY A 283 2.25 17.83 26.67
N GLU A 284 0.96 18.08 26.93
CA GLU A 284 0.01 17.05 27.39
C GLU A 284 -0.16 15.90 26.38
N LEU A 285 -0.15 16.19 25.08
CA LEU A 285 -0.26 15.15 24.05
C LEU A 285 1.04 14.34 23.95
N ARG A 286 2.20 15.01 24.03
CA ARG A 286 3.49 14.32 24.08
C ARG A 286 3.59 13.45 25.34
N GLU A 287 3.00 13.88 26.45
CA GLU A 287 2.89 13.05 27.64
C GLU A 287 2.05 11.79 27.36
N GLU A 288 0.84 11.93 26.81
CA GLU A 288 0.01 10.77 26.48
C GLU A 288 0.67 9.80 25.49
N LEU A 289 1.55 10.29 24.61
CA LEU A 289 2.28 9.47 23.63
C LEU A 289 3.58 8.85 24.16
N GLY A 290 4.02 9.25 25.35
CA GLY A 290 5.28 8.86 25.97
C GLY A 290 5.16 7.79 27.06
N PHE A 291 6.30 7.24 27.45
CA PHE A 291 6.41 6.39 28.64
C PHE A 291 6.89 7.21 29.83
N HIS A 292 6.04 7.43 30.84
CA HIS A 292 6.41 8.17 32.05
C HIS A 292 6.80 7.22 33.18
N TYR A 293 8.10 7.00 33.34
CA TYR A 293 8.64 6.21 34.46
C TYR A 293 9.70 6.95 35.28
N SER A 294 10.08 8.17 34.90
CA SER A 294 10.87 9.05 35.77
C SER A 294 9.97 9.60 36.86
N LYS A 295 10.24 9.23 38.12
CA LYS A 295 9.61 9.82 39.30
C LYS A 295 9.56 11.34 39.15
N LYS A 296 8.38 11.93 39.31
CA LYS A 296 8.26 13.33 39.72
C LYS A 296 8.92 13.41 41.10
N GLU A 297 10.19 13.80 41.14
CA GLU A 297 10.82 14.35 42.36
C GLU A 297 10.39 15.80 42.54
#